data_AF-A0A1H1EGR9-F1
#
_entry.id   AF-A0A1H1EGR9-F1
#
_cell.length_a   1.000
_cell.length_b   1.000
_cell.length_c   1.000
_cell.angle_alpha   90.00
_cell.angle_beta   90.00
_cell.angle_gamma   90.00
#
_symmetry.space_group_name_H-M   'P 1'
#
loop_
_entity.id
_entity.type
_entity.pdbx_description
1 polymer ?
#
loop_
_entity_poly.entity_id
_entity_poly.type
_entity_poly.pdbx_seq_one_letter_code
_entity_poly.pdbx_strand_id
1 'polypeptide(L)'
;MKTFKSLACIAATAFLVASCTRPPSTNYLERQLIPRTGPITPRVKGTQYDCKISAAEHGASNVWQANVGGRVLSDNQPYNVSTEACFTTQNECEGFLYLMNGVLEQIITSRCQLGYEKSFFDKLFGS
;
A
#
# COMPACT_ATOMS: atom_id res chain seq x y z
N MET A 1 71.49 0.77 -2.49
CA MET A 1 71.10 1.77 -3.51
C MET A 1 69.60 1.98 -3.45
N LYS A 2 69.16 3.23 -3.31
CA LYS A 2 67.77 3.67 -3.49
C LYS A 2 67.41 3.60 -4.98
N THR A 3 66.19 3.20 -5.33
CA THR A 3 65.21 4.08 -6.01
C THR A 3 63.85 3.40 -6.20
N PHE A 4 62.82 4.14 -5.80
CA PHE A 4 61.39 3.92 -5.97
C PHE A 4 60.93 4.04 -7.44
N LYS A 5 59.80 3.36 -7.75
CA LYS A 5 58.67 3.70 -8.66
C LYS A 5 58.06 2.38 -9.17
N SER A 6 56.76 2.11 -9.19
CA SER A 6 55.57 2.95 -9.13
C SER A 6 54.39 2.13 -8.61
N LEU A 7 53.53 2.80 -7.84
CA LEU A 7 52.14 2.43 -7.59
C LEU A 7 51.38 2.22 -8.91
N ALA A 8 50.70 1.09 -9.07
CA ALA A 8 49.48 0.98 -9.87
C ALA A 8 48.90 -0.43 -9.73
N CYS A 9 48.02 -0.65 -8.73
CA CYS A 9 47.00 -1.71 -8.76
C CYS A 9 46.01 -1.51 -7.61
N ILE A 10 45.52 -0.27 -7.43
CA ILE A 10 44.33 0.02 -6.63
C ILE A 10 43.30 0.55 -7.62
N ALA A 11 42.52 -0.35 -8.24
CA ALA A 11 41.24 -0.05 -8.89
C ALA A 11 40.77 -1.29 -9.69
N ALA A 12 40.30 -2.35 -9.03
CA ALA A 12 39.67 -3.46 -9.76
C ALA A 12 38.55 -4.17 -8.97
N THR A 13 37.95 -3.55 -7.96
CA THR A 13 36.90 -4.19 -7.14
C THR A 13 35.75 -3.23 -6.81
N ALA A 14 35.25 -2.50 -7.81
CA ALA A 14 34.07 -1.64 -7.66
C ALA A 14 33.11 -1.70 -8.85
N PHE A 15 32.95 -2.87 -9.49
CA PHE A 15 32.11 -2.98 -10.70
C PHE A 15 31.28 -4.27 -10.80
N LEU A 16 30.80 -4.83 -9.69
CA LEU A 16 29.97 -6.05 -9.75
C LEU A 16 28.82 -6.07 -8.72
N VAL A 17 27.94 -5.06 -8.69
CA VAL A 17 26.50 -5.31 -8.41
C VAL A 17 25.59 -4.20 -8.97
N ALA A 18 25.82 -3.76 -10.22
CA ALA A 18 24.74 -3.10 -10.98
C ALA A 18 23.84 -4.21 -11.54
N SER A 19 23.09 -4.90 -10.68
CA SER A 19 22.01 -5.79 -11.11
C SER A 19 20.95 -4.89 -11.72
N CYS A 20 20.93 -4.80 -13.05
CA CYS A 20 19.90 -4.12 -13.80
C CYS A 20 18.53 -4.68 -13.41
N THR A 21 17.79 -3.98 -12.55
CA THR A 21 16.34 -4.10 -12.47
C THR A 21 15.80 -3.62 -13.81
N ARG A 22 15.66 -4.54 -14.77
CA ARG A 22 14.98 -4.25 -16.02
C ARG A 22 13.55 -3.80 -15.65
N PRO A 23 13.06 -2.65 -16.15
CA PRO A 23 11.62 -2.39 -16.09
C PRO A 23 10.90 -3.56 -16.78
N PRO A 24 9.69 -3.93 -16.33
CA PRO A 24 8.93 -5.01 -16.96
C PRO A 24 8.83 -4.74 -18.47
N SER A 25 8.98 -5.79 -19.27
CA SER A 25 9.00 -5.71 -20.73
C SER A 25 7.73 -5.02 -21.22
N THR A 26 7.84 -3.88 -21.91
CA THR A 26 6.70 -3.13 -22.47
C THR A 26 6.14 -3.82 -23.72
N ASN A 27 5.71 -5.08 -23.59
CA ASN A 27 5.26 -5.90 -24.70
C ASN A 27 3.99 -5.28 -25.33
N TYR A 28 3.91 -5.24 -26.66
CA TYR A 28 2.71 -4.73 -27.36
C TYR A 28 1.46 -5.55 -27.01
N LEU A 29 1.63 -6.84 -26.71
CA LEU A 29 0.60 -7.73 -26.21
C LEU A 29 0.12 -7.32 -24.82
N GLU A 30 0.98 -6.75 -23.98
CA GLU A 30 0.59 -6.30 -22.63
C GLU A 30 -0.49 -5.22 -22.69
N ARG A 31 -0.41 -4.31 -23.66
CA ARG A 31 -1.42 -3.27 -23.90
C ARG A 31 -2.71 -3.79 -24.55
N GLN A 32 -2.63 -4.88 -25.32
CA GLN A 32 -3.77 -5.46 -26.03
C GLN A 32 -4.51 -6.53 -25.22
N LEU A 33 -3.80 -7.27 -24.35
CA LEU A 33 -4.32 -8.41 -23.60
C LEU A 33 -4.67 -8.06 -22.15
N ILE A 34 -4.12 -6.97 -21.58
CA ILE A 34 -4.40 -6.54 -20.22
C ILE A 34 -5.25 -5.25 -20.29
N PRO A 35 -6.59 -5.36 -20.33
CA PRO A 35 -7.45 -4.18 -20.30
C PRO A 35 -7.16 -3.37 -19.02
N ARG A 36 -6.86 -2.08 -19.17
CA ARG A 36 -6.66 -1.17 -18.04
C ARG A 36 -7.99 -0.69 -17.50
N THR A 37 -8.76 -1.58 -16.89
CA THR A 37 -9.86 -1.20 -16.02
C THR A 37 -9.31 -1.24 -14.60
N GLY A 38 -8.94 -0.07 -14.07
CA GLY A 38 -8.37 0.02 -12.73
C GLY A 38 -9.36 -0.43 -11.65
N PRO A 39 -8.87 -0.75 -10.44
CA PRO A 39 -9.73 -1.08 -9.31
C PRO A 39 -10.76 0.02 -9.06
N ILE A 40 -12.02 -0.35 -8.90
CA ILE A 40 -13.07 0.55 -8.42
C ILE A 40 -13.20 0.28 -6.92
N THR A 41 -12.69 1.21 -6.11
CA THR A 41 -12.79 1.17 -4.64
C THR A 41 -13.14 2.55 -4.10
N PRO A 42 -13.90 2.65 -2.99
CA PRO A 42 -14.15 3.93 -2.34
C PRO A 42 -12.86 4.69 -2.05
N ARG A 43 -12.84 5.99 -2.37
CA ARG A 43 -11.67 6.84 -2.17
C ARG A 43 -11.64 7.33 -0.71
N VAL A 44 -10.73 6.79 0.09
CA VAL A 44 -10.54 7.20 1.49
C VAL A 44 -9.38 8.19 1.65
N LYS A 45 -8.25 7.92 0.99
CA LYS A 45 -7.02 8.73 1.14
C LYS A 45 -7.27 10.20 0.78
N GLY A 46 -6.80 11.09 1.64
CA GLY A 46 -6.95 12.54 1.49
C GLY A 46 -8.37 13.08 1.73
N THR A 47 -9.29 12.26 2.24
CA THR A 47 -10.62 12.69 2.69
C THR A 47 -10.67 12.80 4.21
N GLN A 48 -11.78 13.29 4.78
CA GLN A 48 -12.00 13.29 6.23
C GLN A 48 -11.95 11.89 6.87
N TYR A 49 -12.14 10.83 6.08
CA TYR A 49 -12.09 9.43 6.55
C TYR A 49 -10.67 8.83 6.48
N ASP A 50 -9.70 9.55 5.94
CA ASP A 50 -8.29 9.16 6.01
C ASP A 50 -7.86 9.11 7.48
N CYS A 51 -7.40 7.96 7.95
CA CYS A 51 -7.03 7.78 9.35
C CYS A 51 -5.95 8.75 9.83
N LYS A 52 -5.03 9.19 8.97
CA LYS A 52 -4.01 10.19 9.35
C LYS A 52 -4.66 11.55 9.59
N ILE A 53 -5.65 11.93 8.79
CA ILE A 53 -6.38 13.20 8.91
C ILE A 53 -7.34 13.14 10.11
N SER A 54 -8.20 12.13 10.15
CA SER A 54 -9.21 11.94 11.20
C SER A 54 -8.57 11.83 12.60
N ALA A 55 -7.47 11.08 12.74
CA ALA A 55 -6.78 10.97 14.02
C ALA A 55 -6.05 12.27 14.42
N ALA A 56 -5.61 13.09 13.47
CA ALA A 56 -5.03 14.40 13.75
C ALA A 56 -6.10 15.41 14.22
N GLU A 57 -7.33 15.28 13.73
CA GLU A 57 -8.45 16.15 14.08
C GLU A 57 -9.13 15.76 15.40
N HIS A 58 -9.43 14.48 15.59
CA HIS A 58 -10.24 14.00 16.72
C HIS A 58 -9.43 13.30 17.82
N GLY A 59 -8.15 13.01 17.55
CA GLY A 59 -7.27 12.24 18.41
C GLY A 59 -7.31 10.74 18.11
N ALA A 60 -6.12 10.12 18.04
CA ALA A 60 -5.97 8.72 17.62
C ALA A 60 -6.76 7.72 18.49
N SER A 61 -6.95 7.98 19.78
CA SER A 61 -7.72 7.10 20.68
C SER A 61 -9.24 7.24 20.55
N ASN A 62 -9.71 8.28 19.85
CA ASN A 62 -11.13 8.65 19.82
C ASN A 62 -11.80 8.35 18.48
N VAL A 63 -11.06 7.77 17.53
CA VAL A 63 -11.59 7.39 16.22
C VAL A 63 -11.76 5.87 16.14
N TRP A 64 -12.78 5.45 15.40
CA TRP A 64 -13.04 4.06 15.06
C TRP A 64 -12.39 3.74 13.72
N GLN A 65 -11.41 2.84 13.73
CA GLN A 65 -10.69 2.38 12.55
C GLN A 65 -11.36 1.14 11.95
N ALA A 66 -11.88 1.28 10.75
CA ALA A 66 -12.28 0.17 9.90
C ALA A 66 -11.05 -0.37 9.16
N ASN A 67 -10.82 -1.68 9.27
CA ASN A 67 -9.83 -2.40 8.46
C ASN A 67 -10.57 -3.47 7.66
N VAL A 68 -10.57 -3.34 6.34
CA VAL A 68 -11.26 -4.26 5.45
C VAL A 68 -10.42 -4.62 4.24
N GLY A 69 -10.36 -5.91 3.97
CA GLY A 69 -9.56 -6.48 2.91
C GLY A 69 -10.21 -7.72 2.35
N GLY A 70 -10.02 -7.94 1.06
CA GLY A 70 -10.68 -9.01 0.33
C GLY A 70 -10.37 -8.97 -1.15
N ARG A 71 -11.26 -9.57 -1.93
CA ARG A 71 -11.13 -9.70 -3.37
C ARG A 71 -12.43 -9.30 -4.04
N VAL A 72 -12.29 -8.56 -5.13
CA VAL A 72 -13.32 -8.43 -6.16
C VAL A 72 -13.02 -9.50 -7.20
N LEU A 73 -14.03 -10.29 -7.56
CA LEU A 73 -13.93 -11.37 -8.54
C LEU A 73 -14.66 -10.94 -9.82
N SER A 74 -14.15 -9.88 -10.46
CA SER A 74 -14.67 -9.49 -11.78
C SER A 74 -14.28 -10.52 -12.84
N ASP A 75 -15.23 -10.85 -13.73
CA ASP A 75 -15.03 -11.73 -14.89
C ASP A 75 -13.82 -11.36 -15.76
N ASN A 76 -13.48 -10.06 -15.80
CA ASN A 76 -12.42 -9.55 -16.65
C ASN A 76 -11.08 -9.37 -15.93
N GLN A 77 -11.09 -9.07 -14.63
CA GLN A 77 -9.86 -8.91 -13.86
C GLN A 77 -10.13 -8.93 -12.34
N PRO A 78 -9.88 -10.05 -11.65
CA PRO A 78 -9.96 -10.09 -10.19
C PRO A 78 -8.82 -9.25 -9.57
N TYR A 79 -9.13 -8.53 -8.50
CA TYR A 79 -8.13 -7.74 -7.77
C TYR A 79 -8.33 -7.80 -6.27
N ASN A 80 -7.22 -7.66 -5.55
CA ASN A 80 -7.23 -7.58 -4.09
C ASN A 80 -7.52 -6.13 -3.69
N VAL A 81 -8.33 -5.98 -2.65
CA VAL A 81 -8.61 -4.71 -1.99
C VAL A 81 -8.10 -4.81 -0.57
N SER A 82 -7.40 -3.79 -0.13
CA SER A 82 -7.04 -3.59 1.28
C SER A 82 -7.18 -2.11 1.55
N THR A 83 -8.13 -1.73 2.39
CA THR A 83 -8.37 -0.34 2.74
C THR A 83 -8.58 -0.19 4.24
N GLU A 84 -8.18 0.97 4.73
CA GLU A 84 -8.52 1.43 6.06
C GLU A 84 -9.28 2.75 5.95
N ALA A 85 -10.16 3.02 6.91
CA ALA A 85 -10.89 4.27 7.06
C ALA A 85 -11.18 4.53 8.53
N CYS A 86 -11.20 5.79 8.95
CA CYS A 86 -11.47 6.18 10.33
C CYS A 86 -12.71 7.05 10.42
N PHE A 87 -13.50 6.80 11.46
CA PHE A 87 -14.79 7.43 11.71
C PHE A 87 -14.89 7.91 13.17
N THR A 88 -15.76 8.88 13.43
CA THR A 88 -15.95 9.39 14.80
C THR A 88 -16.85 8.49 15.64
N THR A 89 -17.69 7.67 14.98
CA THR A 89 -18.64 6.79 15.65
C THR A 89 -18.47 5.33 15.21
N GLN A 90 -18.82 4.40 16.10
CA GLN A 90 -18.83 2.97 15.80
C GLN A 90 -19.78 2.64 14.65
N ASN A 91 -20.97 3.26 14.64
CA ASN A 91 -21.99 3.00 13.63
C ASN A 91 -21.51 3.37 12.22
N GLU A 92 -20.80 4.48 12.04
CA GLU A 92 -20.21 4.85 10.75
C GLU A 92 -19.14 3.85 10.31
N CYS A 93 -18.31 3.40 11.25
CA CYS A 93 -17.30 2.39 11.00
C CYS A 93 -17.90 1.05 10.56
N GLU A 94 -18.91 0.55 11.26
CA GLU A 94 -19.64 -0.66 10.87
C GLU A 94 -20.40 -0.47 9.55
N GLY A 95 -20.99 0.71 9.34
CA GLY A 95 -21.64 1.07 8.08
C GLY A 95 -20.70 1.03 6.88
N PHE A 96 -19.44 1.46 7.05
CA PHE A 96 -18.42 1.34 6.03
C PHE A 96 -18.03 -0.11 5.75
N LEU A 97 -17.92 -0.96 6.79
CA LEU A 97 -17.70 -2.39 6.59
C LEU A 97 -18.86 -3.03 5.82
N TYR A 98 -20.10 -2.66 6.13
CA TYR A 98 -21.29 -3.12 5.40
C TYR A 98 -21.26 -2.70 3.92
N LEU A 99 -20.89 -1.44 3.63
CA LEU A 99 -20.67 -0.96 2.26
C LEU A 99 -19.63 -1.84 1.54
N MET A 100 -18.49 -2.10 2.18
CA MET A 100 -17.41 -2.89 1.60
C MET A 100 -17.78 -4.36 1.43
N ASN A 101 -18.66 -4.92 2.27
CA ASN A 101 -19.20 -6.26 2.07
C ASN A 101 -20.04 -6.38 0.78
N GLY A 102 -20.65 -5.28 0.32
CA GLY A 102 -21.34 -5.24 -0.97
C GLY A 102 -20.39 -5.09 -2.17
N VAL A 103 -19.17 -4.58 -1.94
CA VAL A 103 -18.14 -4.41 -2.97
C VAL A 103 -17.28 -5.67 -3.13
N LEU A 104 -16.97 -6.34 -2.02
CA LEU A 104 -16.08 -7.49 -1.99
C LEU A 104 -16.86 -8.79 -2.10
N GLU A 105 -16.47 -9.63 -3.05
CA GLU A 105 -17.06 -10.95 -3.23
C GLU A 105 -16.44 -11.99 -2.31
N GLN A 106 -15.16 -11.81 -1.96
CA GLN A 106 -14.48 -12.61 -0.96
C GLN A 106 -13.83 -11.72 0.09
N ILE A 107 -14.39 -11.70 1.29
CA ILE A 107 -13.86 -10.95 2.43
C ILE A 107 -12.80 -11.80 3.14
N ILE A 108 -11.65 -11.20 3.42
CA ILE A 108 -10.54 -11.82 4.15
C ILE A 108 -10.43 -11.19 5.55
N THR A 109 -10.56 -9.86 5.62
CA THR A 109 -10.58 -9.10 6.86
C THR A 109 -11.74 -8.11 6.83
N SER A 110 -12.46 -8.00 7.94
CA SER A 110 -13.49 -6.98 8.14
C SER A 110 -13.61 -6.77 9.65
N ARG A 111 -13.10 -5.64 10.13
CA ARG A 111 -13.12 -5.31 11.55
C ARG A 111 -13.25 -3.83 11.77
N CYS A 112 -13.99 -3.47 12.82
CA CYS A 112 -14.03 -2.15 13.38
C CYS A 112 -13.36 -2.19 14.75
N GLN A 113 -12.44 -1.26 15.02
CA GLN A 113 -11.75 -1.18 16.31
C GLN A 113 -11.67 0.28 16.75
N LEU A 114 -11.86 0.52 18.05
CA LEU A 114 -11.60 1.84 18.61
C LEU A 114 -10.09 2.05 18.71
N GLY A 115 -9.63 3.22 18.29
CA GLY A 115 -8.22 3.59 18.25
C GLY A 115 -7.61 3.40 16.86
N TYR A 116 -6.90 4.42 16.39
CA TYR A 116 -6.06 4.33 15.20
C TYR A 116 -4.69 3.77 15.55
N GLU A 117 -4.45 2.53 15.12
CA GLU A 117 -3.13 1.93 15.17
C GLU A 117 -2.46 2.02 13.81
N LYS A 118 -1.39 2.83 13.73
CA LYS A 118 -0.49 2.82 12.56
C LYS A 118 0.10 1.42 12.37
N SER A 119 0.26 1.02 11.11
CA SER A 119 0.97 -0.20 10.75
C SER A 119 2.33 -0.26 11.44
N PHE A 120 2.77 -1.45 11.84
CA PHE A 120 4.09 -1.65 12.44
C PHE A 120 5.22 -1.08 11.57
N PHE A 121 5.09 -1.16 10.24
CA PHE A 121 6.05 -0.56 9.31
C PHE A 121 6.05 0.98 9.35
N ASP A 122 4.89 1.62 9.51
CA ASP A 122 4.80 3.08 9.66
C ASP A 122 5.42 3.54 10.98
N LYS A 123 5.32 2.72 12.04
CA LYS A 123 5.97 2.97 13.33
C LYS A 123 7.50 2.86 13.24
N LEU A 124 8.02 1.98 12.38
CA LEU A 124 9.47 1.76 12.22
C LEU A 124 10.15 2.76 11.28
N PHE A 125 9.50 3.14 10.19
CA PHE A 125 10.14 3.90 9.12
C PHE A 125 9.70 5.36 9.02
N GLY A 126 8.67 5.76 9.76
CA GLY A 126 8.14 7.12 9.74
C GLY A 126 7.46 7.47 8.41
N SER A 127 6.21 7.91 8.47
CA SER A 127 5.43 8.35 7.30
C SER A 127 5.06 9.82 7.37
#